data_AF-A0A3A5S3L7-F1
#
_entry.id   AF-A0A3A5S3L7-F1
#
_cell.length_a   1.000
_cell.length_b   1.000
_cell.length_c   1.000
_cell.angle_alpha   90.00
_cell.angle_beta   90.00
_cell.angle_gamma   90.00
#
_symmetry.space_group_name_H-M   'P 1'
#
loop_
_entity.id
_entity.type
_entity.pdbx_description
1 polymer ?
#
loop_
_entity_poly.entity_id
_entity_poly.type
_entity_poly.pdbx_seq_one_letter_code
_entity_poly.pdbx_strand_id
1 'polypeptide(L)'
;MNITKFLNKVYFAPRLKEIEQYTSHAGELQQLVLQRLVRTAANTEWGKKHDYASIRTYEDFKKRLPIQTYEEVKPYVTRLRAGEQNLLWPSEIRWFAKSSGTTNDKSKFLPVSRESLHDTHYKGGRDAVAIYLGQNPESRFFSGKGLILGGSHAPNLNTNHSLVGDLSAILIENINPLVNFVRVPSKQTALMEHFEPKMEAIARETIHANVSNLSGVPSWMLVLIKHILEKTGKQSLEEIWPNLEVFFHGGVAFTPYREQYKDVIRSSKMHYVETYNASEGYFGTQNDPADPAMLLMIDYGIFYEFIPLEDVGKENPRTFCLEEVELNKNYAMVISTSAGLWRYMIGDTVKFTSKNPYKFVITGRTKHFINAFGEELIVDNAERGLARACAETGAQVVDYSAAPVFMDKHAKCRHQWLIEFAQMPDSLEKFAKVLDDTLKEVNSDYEAKRQNNLALQPLEIIVARPNLFHDWLDSKGKLGGQHKVPRLSNTREYIEEMLELNR
;
A
#
# COMPACT_ATOMS: atom_id res chain seq x y z
N MET A 1 28.26 21.03 -14.30
CA MET A 1 28.57 19.58 -14.31
C MET A 1 27.33 18.83 -13.82
N ASN A 2 26.82 17.83 -14.55
CA ASN A 2 25.64 17.07 -14.11
C ASN A 2 26.06 16.03 -13.05
N ILE A 3 25.83 16.34 -11.77
CA ILE A 3 26.17 15.46 -10.64
C ILE A 3 25.42 14.12 -10.72
N THR A 4 24.20 14.12 -11.27
CA THR A 4 23.41 12.89 -11.47
C THR A 4 24.15 11.91 -12.36
N LYS A 5 24.74 12.37 -13.48
CA LYS A 5 25.47 11.50 -14.42
C LYS A 5 26.68 10.84 -13.76
N PHE A 6 27.40 11.59 -12.91
CA PHE A 6 28.51 11.06 -12.13
C PHE A 6 28.04 10.02 -11.10
N LEU A 7 27.03 10.37 -10.29
CA LEU A 7 26.49 9.47 -9.28
C LEU A 7 25.88 8.21 -9.89
N ASN A 8 25.18 8.32 -11.01
CA ASN A 8 24.63 7.18 -11.75
C ASN A 8 25.75 6.19 -12.11
N LYS A 9 26.82 6.68 -12.76
CA LYS A 9 27.93 5.84 -13.21
C LYS A 9 28.66 5.14 -12.06
N VAL A 10 28.85 5.81 -10.94
CA VAL A 10 29.66 5.30 -9.82
C VAL A 10 28.84 4.44 -8.84
N TYR A 11 27.59 4.83 -8.56
CA TYR A 11 26.80 4.21 -7.48
C TYR A 11 25.61 3.38 -7.96
N PHE A 12 24.92 3.77 -9.04
CA PHE A 12 23.65 3.13 -9.44
C PHE A 12 23.82 2.13 -10.59
N ALA A 13 24.70 2.41 -11.55
CA ALA A 13 24.95 1.55 -12.70
C ALA A 13 25.44 0.13 -12.33
N PRO A 14 26.30 -0.09 -11.30
CA PRO A 14 26.63 -1.43 -10.86
C PRO A 14 25.42 -2.22 -10.39
N ARG A 15 24.50 -1.55 -9.66
CA ARG A 15 23.28 -2.18 -9.16
C ARG A 15 22.30 -2.54 -10.27
N LEU A 16 22.20 -1.72 -11.31
CA LEU A 16 21.41 -2.06 -12.50
C LEU A 16 21.85 -3.39 -13.14
N LYS A 17 23.16 -3.63 -13.24
CA LYS A 17 23.69 -4.89 -13.77
C LYS A 17 23.32 -6.10 -12.90
N GLU A 18 23.21 -5.93 -11.59
CA GLU A 18 22.72 -6.99 -10.70
C GLU A 18 21.23 -7.25 -10.94
N ILE A 19 20.42 -6.21 -11.13
CA ILE A 19 18.98 -6.33 -11.42
C ILE A 19 18.76 -7.02 -12.78
N GLU A 20 19.60 -6.77 -13.77
CA GLU A 20 19.54 -7.45 -15.08
C GLU A 20 19.65 -8.99 -14.95
N GLN A 21 20.32 -9.50 -13.90
CA GLN A 21 20.46 -10.95 -13.64
C GLN A 21 19.15 -11.61 -13.19
N TYR A 22 18.12 -10.83 -12.82
CA TYR A 22 16.79 -11.37 -12.44
C TYR A 22 16.17 -12.22 -13.54
N THR A 23 16.48 -11.89 -14.80
CA THR A 23 16.06 -12.59 -16.02
C THR A 23 16.49 -14.06 -16.03
N SER A 24 17.71 -14.35 -15.58
CA SER A 24 18.34 -15.68 -15.74
C SER A 24 18.54 -16.47 -14.45
N HIS A 25 18.52 -15.82 -13.28
CA HIS A 25 18.89 -16.46 -12.00
C HIS A 25 17.80 -16.33 -10.92
N ALA A 26 16.53 -16.11 -11.32
CA ALA A 26 15.46 -15.79 -10.37
C ALA A 26 15.28 -16.85 -9.26
N GLY A 27 15.29 -18.12 -9.64
CA GLY A 27 15.13 -19.24 -8.70
C GLY A 27 16.29 -19.36 -7.72
N GLU A 28 17.52 -19.27 -8.24
CA GLU A 28 18.73 -19.30 -7.41
C GLU A 28 18.75 -18.15 -6.40
N LEU A 29 18.40 -16.93 -6.83
CA LEU A 29 18.31 -15.76 -5.95
C LEU A 29 17.29 -15.97 -4.83
N GLN A 30 16.09 -16.45 -5.14
CA GLN A 30 15.07 -16.72 -4.13
C GLN A 30 15.45 -17.87 -3.19
N GLN A 31 16.11 -18.91 -3.69
CA GLN A 31 16.63 -19.99 -2.85
C GLN A 31 17.72 -19.47 -1.88
N LEU A 32 18.63 -18.62 -2.35
CA LEU A 32 19.64 -17.98 -1.49
C LEU A 32 19.00 -17.11 -0.41
N VAL A 33 17.95 -16.35 -0.76
CA VAL A 33 17.18 -15.56 0.21
C VAL A 33 16.54 -16.46 1.26
N LEU A 34 15.83 -17.52 0.86
CA LEU A 34 15.21 -18.47 1.79
C LEU A 34 16.25 -19.07 2.75
N GLN A 35 17.36 -19.57 2.21
CA GLN A 35 18.43 -20.17 3.02
C GLN A 35 19.01 -19.16 4.03
N ARG A 36 19.25 -17.92 3.60
CA ARG A 36 19.72 -16.85 4.48
C ARG A 36 18.71 -16.61 5.61
N LEU A 37 17.44 -16.39 5.28
CA LEU A 37 16.39 -16.10 6.25
C LEU A 37 16.28 -17.22 7.31
N VAL A 38 16.15 -18.47 6.87
CA VAL A 38 16.01 -19.64 7.76
C VAL A 38 17.23 -19.82 8.65
N ARG A 39 18.45 -19.70 8.09
CA ARG A 39 19.69 -19.82 8.88
C ARG A 39 19.80 -18.73 9.93
N THR A 40 19.51 -17.48 9.57
CA THR A 40 19.58 -16.34 10.48
C THR A 40 18.60 -16.51 11.64
N ALA A 41 17.38 -16.96 11.38
CA ALA A 41 16.34 -17.09 12.39
C ALA A 41 16.36 -18.42 13.16
N ALA A 42 17.31 -19.33 12.89
CA ALA A 42 17.28 -20.69 13.45
C ALA A 42 17.26 -20.74 15.00
N ASN A 43 17.85 -19.74 15.66
CA ASN A 43 17.96 -19.69 17.13
C ASN A 43 16.87 -18.85 17.82
N THR A 44 15.90 -18.30 17.07
CA THR A 44 14.74 -17.62 17.65
C THR A 44 13.79 -18.63 18.28
N GLU A 45 12.85 -18.17 19.12
CA GLU A 45 11.78 -19.04 19.63
C GLU A 45 11.02 -19.72 18.48
N TRP A 46 10.67 -18.95 17.44
CA TRP A 46 10.01 -19.46 16.26
C TRP A 46 10.87 -20.48 15.49
N GLY A 47 12.15 -20.16 15.27
CA GLY A 47 13.08 -21.04 14.58
C GLY A 47 13.29 -22.37 15.30
N LYS A 48 13.35 -22.37 16.63
CA LYS A 48 13.42 -23.59 17.46
C LYS A 48 12.11 -24.38 17.42
N LYS A 49 10.96 -23.70 17.54
CA LYS A 49 9.63 -24.32 17.47
C LYS A 49 9.41 -25.09 16.17
N HIS A 50 9.86 -24.52 15.06
CA HIS A 50 9.75 -25.12 13.72
C HIS A 50 11.02 -25.82 13.25
N ASP A 51 12.01 -26.06 14.13
CA ASP A 51 13.25 -26.79 13.82
C ASP A 51 13.95 -26.33 12.54
N TYR A 52 14.19 -25.02 12.44
CA TYR A 52 14.87 -24.41 11.28
C TYR A 52 16.27 -24.97 11.04
N ALA A 53 16.91 -25.49 12.10
CA ALA A 53 18.23 -26.09 12.03
C ALA A 53 18.28 -27.32 11.10
N SER A 54 17.17 -28.02 10.88
CA SER A 54 17.09 -29.19 9.99
C SER A 54 16.61 -28.86 8.56
N ILE A 55 16.05 -27.68 8.32
CA ILE A 55 15.56 -27.26 7.00
C ILE A 55 16.72 -27.12 6.01
N ARG A 56 16.67 -27.83 4.87
CA ARG A 56 17.67 -27.77 3.80
C ARG A 56 17.08 -27.35 2.46
N THR A 57 15.83 -27.71 2.22
CA THR A 57 15.11 -27.48 0.96
C THR A 57 13.85 -26.63 1.18
N TYR A 58 13.30 -26.10 0.08
CA TYR A 58 11.99 -25.45 0.11
C TYR A 58 10.88 -26.42 0.58
N GLU A 59 10.95 -27.69 0.20
CA GLU A 59 9.97 -28.69 0.62
C GLU A 59 10.02 -28.94 2.14
N ASP A 60 11.21 -28.98 2.73
CA ASP A 60 11.34 -29.05 4.20
C ASP A 60 10.68 -27.84 4.85
N PHE A 61 10.95 -26.64 4.33
CA PHE A 61 10.39 -25.38 4.81
C PHE A 61 8.85 -25.38 4.72
N LYS A 62 8.31 -25.69 3.54
CA LYS A 62 6.86 -25.74 3.28
C LYS A 62 6.14 -26.75 4.16
N LYS A 63 6.74 -27.93 4.41
CA LYS A 63 6.17 -28.97 5.27
C LYS A 63 6.15 -28.58 6.74
N ARG A 64 7.11 -27.76 7.17
CA ARG A 64 7.38 -27.46 8.58
C ARG A 64 6.66 -26.22 9.09
N LEU A 65 6.39 -25.27 8.19
CA LEU A 65 5.72 -24.01 8.51
C LEU A 65 4.33 -23.98 7.87
N PRO A 66 3.26 -23.70 8.64
CA PRO A 66 1.95 -23.39 8.05
C PRO A 66 1.96 -21.98 7.45
N ILE A 67 1.04 -21.73 6.52
CA ILE A 67 0.71 -20.34 6.11
C ILE A 67 0.14 -19.59 7.30
N GLN A 68 0.56 -18.35 7.48
CA GLN A 68 0.15 -17.49 8.59
C GLN A 68 -0.69 -16.33 8.07
N THR A 69 -1.69 -15.91 8.85
CA THR A 69 -2.32 -14.60 8.75
C THR A 69 -1.85 -13.73 9.91
N TYR A 70 -2.41 -12.53 10.05
CA TYR A 70 -2.06 -11.65 11.17
C TYR A 70 -2.46 -12.24 12.53
N GLU A 71 -3.55 -12.99 12.60
CA GLU A 71 -4.05 -13.53 13.87
C GLU A 71 -3.10 -14.55 14.50
N GLU A 72 -2.42 -15.37 13.71
CA GLU A 72 -1.43 -16.33 14.22
C GLU A 72 -0.12 -15.65 14.64
N VAL A 73 0.24 -14.53 14.03
CA VAL A 73 1.48 -13.78 14.32
C VAL A 73 1.28 -12.77 15.46
N LYS A 74 0.06 -12.29 15.69
CA LYS A 74 -0.32 -11.29 16.70
C LYS A 74 0.16 -11.61 18.13
N PRO A 75 0.12 -12.86 18.64
CA PRO A 75 0.64 -13.17 19.98
C PRO A 75 2.14 -12.87 20.10
N TYR A 76 2.93 -13.17 19.08
CA TYR A 76 4.36 -12.87 19.04
C TYR A 76 4.61 -11.36 18.94
N VAL A 77 3.85 -10.66 18.08
CA VAL A 77 3.92 -9.19 17.98
C VAL A 77 3.60 -8.52 19.32
N THR A 78 2.59 -9.02 20.04
CA THR A 78 2.21 -8.47 21.35
C THR A 78 3.34 -8.60 22.35
N ARG A 79 4.01 -9.75 22.39
CA ARG A 79 5.20 -9.98 23.23
C ARG A 79 6.39 -9.12 22.81
N LEU A 80 6.66 -9.00 21.50
CA LEU A 80 7.70 -8.09 20.98
C LEU A 80 7.45 -6.65 21.43
N ARG A 81 6.20 -6.17 21.35
CA ARG A 81 5.81 -4.82 21.80
C ARG A 81 5.90 -4.61 23.30
N ALA A 82 5.82 -5.69 24.08
CA ALA A 82 6.07 -5.69 25.52
C ALA A 82 7.57 -5.69 25.88
N GLY A 83 8.46 -5.82 24.87
CA GLY A 83 9.92 -5.74 25.02
C GLY A 83 10.63 -7.08 24.94
N GLU A 84 9.91 -8.20 24.83
CA GLU A 84 10.52 -9.51 24.62
C GLU A 84 11.19 -9.59 23.24
N GLN A 85 12.36 -10.23 23.13
CA GLN A 85 13.16 -10.23 21.89
C GLN A 85 13.47 -11.66 21.44
N ASN A 86 14.07 -11.80 20.26
CA ASN A 86 14.47 -13.11 19.70
C ASN A 86 13.29 -14.10 19.53
N LEU A 87 12.09 -13.56 19.25
CA LEU A 87 10.87 -14.34 19.05
C LEU A 87 10.70 -14.79 17.59
N LEU A 88 10.54 -13.84 16.68
CA LEU A 88 10.31 -14.09 15.24
C LEU A 88 11.58 -13.86 14.39
N TRP A 89 12.44 -12.96 14.85
CA TRP A 89 13.70 -12.56 14.21
C TRP A 89 14.76 -12.31 15.30
N PRO A 90 16.06 -12.57 15.06
CA PRO A 90 17.06 -12.54 16.14
C PRO A 90 17.53 -11.15 16.55
N SER A 91 17.48 -10.17 15.63
CA SER A 91 17.85 -8.79 15.96
C SER A 91 16.75 -8.12 16.80
N GLU A 92 17.13 -7.10 17.56
CA GLU A 92 16.21 -6.36 18.40
C GLU A 92 15.16 -5.62 17.54
N ILE A 93 13.88 -5.87 17.82
CA ILE A 93 12.75 -5.24 17.15
C ILE A 93 12.20 -4.13 18.04
N ARG A 94 12.42 -2.88 17.62
CA ARG A 94 11.91 -1.68 18.32
C ARG A 94 10.77 -0.99 17.60
N TRP A 95 10.67 -1.17 16.28
CA TRP A 95 9.73 -0.43 15.45
C TRP A 95 8.61 -1.34 14.95
N PHE A 96 7.40 -0.80 14.94
CA PHE A 96 6.21 -1.47 14.43
C PHE A 96 5.48 -0.56 13.47
N ALA A 97 5.44 -0.97 12.20
CA ALA A 97 4.64 -0.29 11.21
C ALA A 97 3.15 -0.55 11.50
N LYS A 98 2.38 0.53 11.62
CA LYS A 98 0.92 0.45 11.72
C LYS A 98 0.36 0.27 10.32
N SER A 99 -0.48 -0.74 10.13
CA SER A 99 -1.24 -1.01 8.91
C SER A 99 -2.73 -1.13 9.30
N SER A 100 -3.64 -0.73 8.42
CA SER A 100 -5.07 -0.93 8.66
C SER A 100 -5.42 -2.42 8.78
N GLY A 101 -6.29 -2.69 9.75
CA GLY A 101 -6.75 -4.05 10.03
C GLY A 101 -7.64 -4.60 8.92
N THR A 102 -7.34 -5.81 8.46
CA THR A 102 -8.31 -6.65 7.71
C THR A 102 -8.93 -7.75 8.58
N THR A 103 -8.77 -7.61 9.90
CA THR A 103 -9.18 -8.54 10.96
C THR A 103 -9.97 -7.78 12.04
N ASN A 104 -10.34 -8.44 13.15
CA ASN A 104 -11.22 -7.87 14.18
C ASN A 104 -10.68 -6.60 14.88
N ASP A 105 -9.37 -6.33 14.78
CA ASP A 105 -8.72 -5.16 15.37
C ASP A 105 -8.73 -3.92 14.46
N LYS A 106 -8.75 -2.73 15.08
CA LYS A 106 -8.64 -1.43 14.39
C LYS A 106 -7.35 -1.29 13.54
N SER A 107 -6.26 -1.94 13.95
CA SER A 107 -4.96 -1.84 13.27
C SER A 107 -4.09 -3.07 13.49
N LYS A 108 -3.32 -3.43 12.46
CA LYS A 108 -2.19 -4.36 12.54
C LYS A 108 -0.91 -3.60 12.91
N PHE A 109 -0.07 -4.27 13.67
CA PHE A 109 1.29 -3.83 14.00
C PHE A 109 2.27 -4.85 13.44
N LEU A 110 3.03 -4.44 12.43
CA LEU A 110 3.99 -5.30 11.73
C LEU A 110 5.39 -4.97 12.22
N PRO A 111 6.18 -5.96 12.67
CA PRO A 111 7.53 -5.71 13.14
C PRO A 111 8.39 -5.15 12.00
N VAL A 112 9.26 -4.20 12.31
CA VAL A 112 10.26 -3.66 11.38
C VAL A 112 11.63 -3.87 12.03
N SER A 113 12.45 -4.73 11.42
CA SER A 113 13.81 -5.01 11.89
C SER A 113 14.80 -4.01 11.29
N ARG A 114 16.02 -3.96 11.84
CA ARG A 114 17.11 -3.19 11.22
C ARG A 114 17.43 -3.73 9.83
N GLU A 115 17.40 -5.04 9.68
CA GLU A 115 17.65 -5.73 8.42
C GLU A 115 16.61 -5.31 7.38
N SER A 116 15.30 -5.35 7.69
CA SER A 116 14.25 -5.00 6.72
C SER A 116 14.27 -3.53 6.31
N LEU A 117 14.71 -2.62 7.18
CA LEU A 117 14.99 -1.23 6.76
C LEU A 117 16.02 -1.19 5.62
N HIS A 118 17.11 -1.95 5.73
CA HIS A 118 18.24 -1.88 4.82
C HIS A 118 18.13 -2.80 3.59
N ASP A 119 17.82 -4.07 3.79
CA ASP A 119 17.81 -5.10 2.74
C ASP A 119 16.49 -5.18 1.96
N THR A 120 15.50 -4.38 2.38
CA THR A 120 14.16 -4.35 1.78
C THR A 120 13.77 -2.91 1.42
N HIS A 121 13.41 -2.05 2.38
CA HIS A 121 12.82 -0.75 2.05
C HIS A 121 13.81 0.26 1.46
N TYR A 122 14.97 0.45 2.09
CA TYR A 122 15.99 1.37 1.55
C TYR A 122 16.65 0.81 0.28
N LYS A 123 16.79 -0.52 0.17
CA LYS A 123 17.23 -1.16 -1.07
C LYS A 123 16.21 -0.90 -2.20
N GLY A 124 14.92 -1.08 -1.91
CA GLY A 124 13.78 -0.70 -2.77
C GLY A 124 13.87 0.71 -3.32
N GLY A 125 13.95 1.71 -2.43
CA GLY A 125 14.04 3.10 -2.84
C GLY A 125 15.30 3.42 -3.66
N ARG A 126 16.45 2.80 -3.34
CA ARG A 126 17.68 2.96 -4.12
C ARG A 126 17.56 2.34 -5.51
N ASP A 127 16.98 1.16 -5.62
CA ASP A 127 16.81 0.45 -6.88
C ASP A 127 15.78 1.15 -7.77
N ALA A 128 14.74 1.75 -7.20
CA ALA A 128 13.80 2.59 -7.96
C ALA A 128 14.51 3.77 -8.64
N VAL A 129 15.41 4.45 -7.90
CA VAL A 129 16.27 5.50 -8.47
C VAL A 129 17.23 4.92 -9.51
N ALA A 130 17.85 3.75 -9.24
CA ALA A 130 18.75 3.11 -10.19
C ALA A 130 18.07 2.83 -11.54
N ILE A 131 16.90 2.16 -11.49
CA ILE A 131 16.07 1.82 -12.65
C ILE A 131 15.70 3.07 -13.44
N TYR A 132 15.19 4.10 -12.74
CA TYR A 132 14.84 5.37 -13.38
C TYR A 132 16.02 6.04 -14.08
N LEU A 133 17.20 6.09 -13.43
CA LEU A 133 18.41 6.68 -14.01
C LEU A 133 18.99 5.87 -15.17
N GLY A 134 18.76 4.55 -15.19
CA GLY A 134 19.12 3.68 -16.31
C GLY A 134 18.30 4.00 -17.56
N GLN A 135 17.01 4.30 -17.39
CA GLN A 135 16.10 4.69 -18.47
C GLN A 135 16.28 6.14 -18.92
N ASN A 136 16.72 7.01 -18.01
CA ASN A 136 16.80 8.45 -18.21
C ASN A 136 18.24 8.94 -18.00
N PRO A 137 19.19 8.63 -18.93
CA PRO A 137 20.61 8.94 -18.75
C PRO A 137 20.94 10.44 -18.67
N GLU A 138 20.05 11.29 -19.18
CA GLU A 138 20.16 12.75 -19.14
C GLU A 138 19.45 13.38 -17.93
N SER A 139 18.94 12.55 -17.01
CA SER A 139 18.30 12.96 -15.76
C SER A 139 19.15 13.95 -14.95
N ARG A 140 18.46 14.86 -14.26
CA ARG A 140 19.01 15.80 -13.29
C ARG A 140 18.48 15.54 -11.88
N PHE A 141 18.11 14.29 -11.58
CA PHE A 141 17.56 13.84 -10.29
C PHE A 141 18.26 14.45 -9.06
N PHE A 142 19.60 14.37 -8.99
CA PHE A 142 20.41 14.90 -7.88
C PHE A 142 20.85 16.36 -8.02
N SER A 143 20.33 17.10 -9.01
CA SER A 143 20.57 18.54 -9.15
C SER A 143 19.63 19.39 -8.29
N GLY A 144 18.60 18.77 -7.72
CA GLY A 144 17.65 19.36 -6.79
C GLY A 144 17.44 18.47 -5.57
N LYS A 145 16.42 18.80 -4.77
CA LYS A 145 15.99 18.03 -3.61
C LYS A 145 14.79 17.15 -3.96
N GLY A 146 14.70 15.99 -3.31
CA GLY A 146 13.51 15.14 -3.36
C GLY A 146 12.48 15.56 -2.33
N LEU A 147 11.26 15.88 -2.77
CA LEU A 147 10.12 16.10 -1.88
C LEU A 147 9.51 14.75 -1.50
N ILE A 148 9.70 14.33 -0.25
CA ILE A 148 9.18 13.08 0.27
C ILE A 148 8.01 13.39 1.19
N LEU A 149 6.79 13.02 0.77
CA LEU A 149 5.61 13.13 1.59
C LEU A 149 5.42 11.85 2.40
N GLY A 150 5.91 11.87 3.65
CA GLY A 150 5.71 10.79 4.60
C GLY A 150 4.39 10.92 5.37
N GLY A 151 3.88 9.78 5.85
CA GLY A 151 2.85 9.70 6.88
C GLY A 151 3.25 10.38 8.20
N SER A 152 2.32 10.43 9.14
CA SER A 152 2.51 11.06 10.45
C SER A 152 3.02 10.04 11.48
N HIS A 153 3.69 10.50 12.53
CA HIS A 153 3.63 9.74 13.77
C HIS A 153 2.17 9.80 14.24
N ALA A 154 1.48 8.67 14.27
CA ALA A 154 0.32 8.57 15.15
C ALA A 154 0.83 8.74 16.59
N PRO A 155 0.06 9.36 17.51
CA PRO A 155 0.47 9.52 18.89
C PRO A 155 0.91 8.18 19.43
N ASN A 156 2.18 8.14 19.81
CA ASN A 156 2.87 6.93 20.20
C ASN A 156 2.08 6.21 21.30
N LEU A 157 1.70 4.96 21.07
CA LEU A 157 1.53 4.01 22.17
C LEU A 157 2.95 3.62 22.63
N ASN A 158 3.69 4.60 23.17
CA ASN A 158 5.01 4.41 23.76
C ASN A 158 4.83 3.52 24.99
N THR A 159 4.91 2.21 24.80
CA THR A 159 5.40 1.35 25.89
C THR A 159 6.90 1.63 26.00
N ASN A 160 7.50 1.45 27.18
CA ASN A 160 8.92 1.73 27.43
C ASN A 160 9.91 1.05 26.45
N HIS A 161 9.43 0.15 25.58
CA HIS A 161 10.22 -0.72 24.72
C HIS A 161 9.74 -0.79 23.25
N SER A 162 8.69 -0.07 22.82
CA SER A 162 8.21 -0.14 21.42
C SER A 162 7.80 1.20 20.82
N LEU A 163 8.16 1.43 19.55
CA LEU A 163 7.83 2.60 18.75
C LEU A 163 6.87 2.20 17.63
N VAL A 164 5.75 2.90 17.52
CA VAL A 164 4.68 2.60 16.55
C VAL A 164 4.47 3.81 15.63
N GLY A 165 4.33 3.58 14.33
CA GLY A 165 3.98 4.64 13.39
C GLY A 165 3.80 4.13 11.97
N ASP A 166 3.48 5.04 11.05
CA ASP A 166 3.46 4.73 9.63
C ASP A 166 4.85 4.28 9.18
N LEU A 167 4.94 3.30 8.27
CA LEU A 167 6.23 2.83 7.75
C LEU A 167 7.10 3.99 7.26
N SER A 168 6.53 4.94 6.54
CA SER A 168 7.25 6.12 6.04
C SER A 168 7.84 6.98 7.16
N ALA A 169 7.17 7.09 8.32
CA ALA A 169 7.69 7.83 9.46
C ALA A 169 8.89 7.09 10.07
N ILE A 170 8.79 5.76 10.22
CA ILE A 170 9.89 4.90 10.69
C ILE A 170 11.11 4.99 9.77
N LEU A 171 10.89 4.98 8.44
CA LEU A 171 11.96 5.13 7.45
C LEU A 171 12.62 6.52 7.53
N ILE A 172 11.84 7.59 7.67
CA ILE A 172 12.38 8.96 7.80
C ILE A 172 13.12 9.14 9.13
N GLU A 173 12.66 8.49 10.19
CA GLU A 173 13.29 8.53 11.51
C GLU A 173 14.70 7.93 11.48
N ASN A 174 14.84 6.80 10.77
CA ASN A 174 16.06 6.00 10.70
C ASN A 174 16.89 6.23 9.42
N ILE A 175 16.57 7.23 8.61
CA ILE A 175 17.30 7.51 7.37
C ILE A 175 18.71 8.01 7.67
N ASN A 176 19.66 7.70 6.79
CA ASN A 176 21.02 8.23 6.94
C ASN A 176 20.99 9.77 6.98
N PRO A 177 21.65 10.42 7.97
CA PRO A 177 21.65 11.87 8.12
C PRO A 177 22.07 12.64 6.86
N LEU A 178 22.94 12.07 6.02
CA LEU A 178 23.37 12.69 4.77
C LEU A 178 22.23 12.87 3.76
N VAL A 179 21.21 11.99 3.79
CA VAL A 179 20.03 12.10 2.93
C VAL A 179 19.18 13.32 3.28
N ASN A 180 19.29 13.83 4.52
CA ASN A 180 18.57 15.04 4.93
C ASN A 180 18.99 16.29 4.14
N PHE A 181 20.20 16.32 3.57
CA PHE A 181 20.67 17.45 2.77
C PHE A 181 20.06 17.49 1.36
N VAL A 182 19.64 16.34 0.84
CA VAL A 182 19.09 16.17 -0.50
C VAL A 182 17.58 15.92 -0.52
N ARG A 183 16.91 16.01 0.64
CA ARG A 183 15.45 15.90 0.76
C ARG A 183 14.81 17.17 1.30
N VAL A 184 13.54 17.33 0.99
CA VAL A 184 12.59 18.24 1.63
C VAL A 184 11.29 17.47 1.93
N PRO A 185 10.49 17.87 2.92
CA PRO A 185 10.80 18.87 3.95
C PRO A 185 11.86 18.36 4.95
N SER A 186 12.22 19.20 5.93
CA SER A 186 13.05 18.86 7.07
C SER A 186 12.49 17.65 7.84
N LYS A 187 13.34 16.93 8.58
CA LYS A 187 12.91 15.78 9.40
C LYS A 187 11.77 16.15 10.35
N GLN A 188 11.89 17.28 11.03
CA GLN A 188 10.89 17.78 11.98
C GLN A 188 9.54 17.99 11.30
N THR A 189 9.52 18.68 10.16
CA THR A 189 8.28 18.95 9.40
C THR A 189 7.69 17.67 8.80
N ALA A 190 8.52 16.77 8.28
CA ALA A 190 8.06 15.48 7.74
C ALA A 190 7.34 14.61 8.77
N LEU A 191 7.70 14.74 10.05
CA LEU A 191 7.23 13.90 11.15
C LEU A 191 6.11 14.53 11.99
N MET A 192 5.61 15.71 11.61
CA MET A 192 4.47 16.36 12.26
C MET A 192 3.21 15.47 12.24
N GLU A 193 2.48 15.44 13.36
CA GLU A 193 1.28 14.60 13.53
C GLU A 193 0.06 15.17 12.81
N HIS A 194 -0.21 16.47 12.98
CA HIS A 194 -1.39 17.12 12.42
C HIS A 194 -1.19 17.51 10.95
N PHE A 195 -2.05 17.00 10.08
CA PHE A 195 -1.89 17.14 8.64
C PHE A 195 -1.97 18.60 8.14
N GLU A 196 -2.91 19.41 8.63
CA GLU A 196 -3.06 20.81 8.19
C GLU A 196 -1.82 21.67 8.50
N PRO A 197 -1.36 21.77 9.77
CA PRO A 197 -0.11 22.47 10.08
C PRO A 197 1.11 21.89 9.34
N LYS A 198 1.12 20.57 9.12
CA LYS A 198 2.16 19.88 8.35
C LYS A 198 2.17 20.33 6.90
N MET A 199 1.02 20.33 6.22
CA MET A 199 0.88 20.75 4.83
C MET A 199 1.37 22.18 4.65
N GLU A 200 0.98 23.09 5.54
CA GLU A 200 1.41 24.49 5.52
C GLU A 200 2.93 24.62 5.72
N ALA A 201 3.51 23.86 6.65
CA ALA A 201 4.95 23.84 6.89
C ALA A 201 5.74 23.27 5.70
N ILE A 202 5.25 22.19 5.09
CA ILE A 202 5.84 21.60 3.88
C ILE A 202 5.81 22.60 2.74
N ALA A 203 4.66 23.25 2.49
CA ALA A 203 4.54 24.27 1.44
C ALA A 203 5.56 25.40 1.64
N ARG A 204 5.67 25.96 2.86
CA ARG A 204 6.65 27.01 3.17
C ARG A 204 8.10 26.57 2.91
N GLU A 205 8.48 25.35 3.28
CA GLU A 205 9.86 24.86 3.09
C GLU A 205 10.19 24.53 1.63
N THR A 206 9.18 24.17 0.83
CA THR A 206 9.38 23.60 -0.51
C THR A 206 9.19 24.60 -1.64
N ILE A 207 8.37 25.65 -1.47
CA ILE A 207 8.09 26.65 -2.53
C ILE A 207 9.38 27.31 -3.06
N HIS A 208 10.37 27.55 -2.19
CA HIS A 208 11.63 28.17 -2.56
C HIS A 208 12.76 27.16 -2.81
N ALA A 209 12.48 25.86 -2.66
CA ALA A 209 13.45 24.80 -2.90
C ALA A 209 13.48 24.42 -4.38
N ASN A 210 14.66 24.09 -4.88
CA ASN A 210 14.79 23.43 -6.18
C ASN A 210 14.39 21.95 -6.05
N VAL A 211 13.10 21.64 -6.19
CA VAL A 211 12.60 20.25 -6.16
C VAL A 211 12.77 19.62 -7.55
N SER A 212 13.39 18.45 -7.60
CA SER A 212 13.60 17.70 -8.85
C SER A 212 12.78 16.41 -8.92
N ASN A 213 12.35 15.89 -7.78
CA ASN A 213 11.60 14.65 -7.70
C ASN A 213 10.62 14.65 -6.53
N LEU A 214 9.54 13.87 -6.68
CA LEU A 214 8.52 13.66 -5.66
C LEU A 214 8.50 12.18 -5.26
N SER A 215 8.17 11.90 -4.01
CA SER A 215 7.88 10.55 -3.51
C SER A 215 6.71 10.55 -2.53
N GLY A 216 5.74 9.64 -2.69
CA GLY A 216 4.62 9.51 -1.77
C GLY A 216 3.33 8.97 -2.40
N VAL A 217 2.25 9.00 -1.62
CA VAL A 217 0.92 8.56 -2.06
C VAL A 217 0.27 9.64 -2.95
N PRO A 218 -0.22 9.31 -4.17
CA PRO A 218 -0.81 10.26 -5.09
C PRO A 218 -1.90 11.17 -4.51
N SER A 219 -2.83 10.61 -3.71
CA SER A 219 -3.94 11.39 -3.14
C SER A 219 -3.45 12.55 -2.27
N TRP A 220 -2.56 12.28 -1.33
CA TRP A 220 -2.02 13.30 -0.43
C TRP A 220 -1.08 14.27 -1.14
N MET A 221 -0.27 13.76 -2.07
CA MET A 221 0.66 14.59 -2.83
C MET A 221 -0.11 15.59 -3.70
N LEU A 222 -1.21 15.18 -4.34
CA LEU A 222 -2.04 16.09 -5.13
C LEU A 222 -2.66 17.21 -4.29
N VAL A 223 -3.12 16.91 -3.06
CA VAL A 223 -3.64 17.92 -2.12
C VAL A 223 -2.56 18.95 -1.79
N LEU A 224 -1.34 18.51 -1.46
CA LEU A 224 -0.21 19.41 -1.20
C LEU A 224 0.11 20.27 -2.43
N ILE A 225 0.15 19.67 -3.62
CA ILE A 225 0.44 20.38 -4.87
C ILE A 225 -0.59 21.49 -5.12
N LYS A 226 -1.89 21.18 -5.03
CA LYS A 226 -2.94 22.19 -5.21
C LYS A 226 -2.84 23.31 -4.19
N HIS A 227 -2.59 22.98 -2.92
CA HIS A 227 -2.37 23.97 -1.88
C HIS A 227 -1.15 24.88 -2.17
N ILE A 228 -0.04 24.33 -2.68
CA ILE A 228 1.13 25.11 -3.11
C ILE A 228 0.80 26.03 -4.29
N LEU A 229 0.06 25.55 -5.30
CA LEU A 229 -0.35 26.33 -6.45
C LEU A 229 -1.28 27.49 -6.05
N GLU A 230 -2.28 27.21 -5.21
CA GLU A 230 -3.17 28.23 -4.64
C GLU A 230 -2.38 29.31 -3.88
N LYS A 231 -1.43 28.90 -3.03
CA LYS A 231 -0.61 29.82 -2.22
C LYS A 231 0.31 30.71 -3.04
N THR A 232 0.84 30.17 -4.14
CA THR A 232 1.79 30.88 -5.02
C THR A 232 1.11 31.64 -6.16
N GLY A 233 -0.18 31.37 -6.41
CA GLY A 233 -0.92 31.91 -7.56
C GLY A 233 -0.44 31.36 -8.91
N LYS A 234 0.34 30.28 -8.93
CA LYS A 234 0.86 29.63 -10.13
C LYS A 234 -0.13 28.63 -10.69
N GLN A 235 -0.08 28.38 -12.00
CA GLN A 235 -1.03 27.47 -12.64
C GLN A 235 -0.50 26.03 -12.75
N SER A 236 0.82 25.87 -12.70
CA SER A 236 1.49 24.58 -12.87
C SER A 236 2.77 24.49 -12.03
N LEU A 237 3.15 23.27 -11.65
CA LEU A 237 4.29 23.05 -10.77
C LEU A 237 5.63 23.42 -11.40
N GLU A 238 5.78 23.28 -12.71
CA GLU A 238 7.02 23.67 -13.41
C GLU A 238 7.32 25.17 -13.31
N GLU A 239 6.33 26.03 -13.00
CA GLU A 239 6.55 27.44 -12.70
C GLU A 239 7.20 27.68 -11.33
N ILE A 240 7.13 26.69 -10.43
CA ILE A 240 7.69 26.71 -9.07
C ILE A 240 8.99 25.88 -9.03
N TRP A 241 8.92 24.68 -9.60
CA TRP A 241 9.98 23.66 -9.63
C TRP A 241 10.34 23.30 -11.07
N PRO A 242 11.11 24.15 -11.78
CA PRO A 242 11.40 23.97 -13.22
C PRO A 242 12.25 22.73 -13.53
N ASN A 243 12.88 22.12 -12.53
CA ASN A 243 13.69 20.91 -12.66
C ASN A 243 12.96 19.63 -12.23
N LEU A 244 11.66 19.70 -11.94
CA LEU A 244 10.86 18.54 -11.58
C LEU A 244 10.78 17.57 -12.78
N GLU A 245 11.17 16.32 -12.57
CA GLU A 245 11.23 15.30 -13.63
C GLU A 245 10.62 13.95 -13.27
N VAL A 246 10.42 13.60 -12.00
CA VAL A 246 9.87 12.29 -11.63
C VAL A 246 9.04 12.30 -10.35
N PHE A 247 7.96 11.51 -10.34
CA PHE A 247 7.19 11.15 -9.15
C PHE A 247 7.21 9.64 -8.95
N PHE A 248 7.89 9.19 -7.89
CA PHE A 248 7.80 7.81 -7.40
C PHE A 248 6.57 7.67 -6.53
N HIS A 249 5.59 6.88 -6.98
CA HIS A 249 4.31 6.75 -6.30
C HIS A 249 4.00 5.30 -5.92
N GLY A 250 3.15 5.14 -4.91
CA GLY A 250 2.71 3.85 -4.42
C GLY A 250 1.58 3.98 -3.41
N GLY A 251 1.15 2.85 -2.86
CA GLY A 251 0.09 2.75 -1.84
C GLY A 251 -1.34 2.79 -2.40
N VAL A 252 -1.56 3.44 -3.55
CA VAL A 252 -2.82 3.39 -4.31
C VAL A 252 -2.54 3.34 -5.81
N ALA A 253 -3.50 2.83 -6.58
CA ALA A 253 -3.44 2.88 -8.03
C ALA A 253 -3.36 4.33 -8.53
N PHE A 254 -2.43 4.61 -9.46
CA PHE A 254 -2.24 5.97 -9.98
C PHE A 254 -3.23 6.36 -11.08
N THR A 255 -3.77 5.38 -11.81
CA THR A 255 -4.69 5.58 -12.95
C THR A 255 -5.79 6.62 -12.68
N PRO A 256 -6.50 6.62 -11.53
CA PRO A 256 -7.56 7.59 -11.27
C PRO A 256 -7.10 9.03 -11.11
N TYR A 257 -5.82 9.25 -10.78
CA TYR A 257 -5.23 10.57 -10.54
C TYR A 257 -4.56 11.14 -11.78
N ARG A 258 -4.36 10.34 -12.83
CA ARG A 258 -3.50 10.67 -13.97
C ARG A 258 -3.87 11.99 -14.64
N GLU A 259 -5.15 12.23 -14.91
CA GLU A 259 -5.60 13.47 -15.56
C GLU A 259 -5.41 14.70 -14.66
N GLN A 260 -5.70 14.57 -13.35
CA GLN A 260 -5.48 15.68 -12.40
C GLN A 260 -4.01 16.04 -12.27
N TYR A 261 -3.12 15.05 -12.32
CA TYR A 261 -1.68 15.28 -12.33
C TYR A 261 -1.20 15.97 -13.61
N LYS A 262 -1.81 15.70 -14.77
CA LYS A 262 -1.52 16.44 -16.02
C LYS A 262 -1.96 17.90 -15.95
N ASP A 263 -3.03 18.19 -15.21
CA ASP A 263 -3.50 19.58 -15.03
C ASP A 263 -2.52 20.42 -14.21
N VAL A 264 -1.95 19.83 -13.15
CA VAL A 264 -1.03 20.51 -12.21
C VAL A 264 0.45 20.39 -12.59
N ILE A 265 0.82 19.41 -13.41
CA ILE A 265 2.18 19.23 -13.97
C ILE A 265 2.03 19.05 -15.48
N ARG A 266 2.26 20.12 -16.26
CA ARG A 266 2.05 20.11 -17.71
C ARG A 266 3.34 19.81 -18.48
N SER A 267 4.47 19.76 -17.76
CA SER A 267 5.77 19.40 -18.30
C SER A 267 5.76 18.00 -18.90
N SER A 268 6.12 17.90 -20.18
CA SER A 268 6.32 16.63 -20.89
C SER A 268 7.55 15.85 -20.42
N LYS A 269 8.39 16.45 -19.56
CA LYS A 269 9.55 15.80 -18.93
C LYS A 269 9.18 15.01 -17.68
N MET A 270 7.92 15.08 -17.24
CA MET A 270 7.48 14.43 -16.02
C MET A 270 7.29 12.92 -16.23
N HIS A 271 7.95 12.15 -15.39
CA HIS A 271 7.81 10.70 -15.31
C HIS A 271 7.02 10.30 -14.05
N TYR A 272 6.21 9.25 -14.18
CA TYR A 272 5.47 8.66 -13.05
C TYR A 272 5.92 7.21 -12.96
N VAL A 273 6.56 6.86 -11.84
CA VAL A 273 7.14 5.53 -11.62
C VAL A 273 6.40 4.86 -10.48
N GLU A 274 5.72 3.76 -10.79
CA GLU A 274 5.00 2.99 -9.78
C GLU A 274 5.95 2.13 -8.95
N THR A 275 5.71 2.11 -7.65
CA THR A 275 6.44 1.31 -6.65
C THR A 275 5.44 0.61 -5.75
N TYR A 276 5.73 -0.65 -5.41
CA TYR A 276 4.94 -1.41 -4.46
C TYR A 276 5.72 -1.58 -3.17
N ASN A 277 5.45 -0.67 -2.23
CA ASN A 277 6.03 -0.63 -0.90
C ASN A 277 4.91 -0.63 0.13
N ALA A 278 4.90 -1.62 1.01
CA ALA A 278 3.93 -1.82 2.09
C ALA A 278 4.67 -2.01 3.41
N SER A 279 3.93 -2.02 4.53
CA SER A 279 4.49 -2.24 5.87
C SER A 279 5.21 -3.59 6.00
N GLU A 280 4.78 -4.59 5.24
CA GLU A 280 5.36 -5.93 5.18
C GLU A 280 6.63 -6.04 4.34
N GLY A 281 6.87 -5.10 3.42
CA GLY A 281 8.02 -5.17 2.51
C GLY A 281 7.94 -4.25 1.30
N TYR A 282 9.05 -4.20 0.55
CA TYR A 282 9.14 -3.56 -0.75
C TYR A 282 9.21 -4.65 -1.82
N PHE A 283 8.24 -4.71 -2.71
CA PHE A 283 8.03 -5.86 -3.58
C PHE A 283 8.36 -5.59 -5.05
N GLY A 284 8.11 -4.38 -5.56
CA GLY A 284 8.28 -4.11 -6.98
C GLY A 284 8.47 -2.65 -7.35
N THR A 285 9.08 -2.44 -8.51
CA THR A 285 9.29 -1.12 -9.13
C THR A 285 9.00 -1.23 -10.62
N GLN A 286 8.26 -0.26 -11.18
CA GLN A 286 8.09 -0.14 -12.62
C GLN A 286 9.43 0.13 -13.29
N ASN A 287 9.76 -0.69 -14.30
CA ASN A 287 11.02 -0.64 -15.04
C ASN A 287 10.83 -0.46 -16.55
N ASP A 288 9.65 -0.03 -16.98
CA ASP A 288 9.37 0.45 -18.33
C ASP A 288 8.16 1.40 -18.26
N PRO A 289 8.27 2.68 -18.68
CA PRO A 289 7.15 3.62 -18.66
C PRO A 289 5.98 3.21 -19.57
N ALA A 290 6.21 2.37 -20.59
CA ALA A 290 5.18 1.87 -21.49
C ALA A 290 4.45 0.63 -20.94
N ASP A 291 5.00 -0.03 -19.91
CA ASP A 291 4.43 -1.22 -19.31
C ASP A 291 3.88 -0.90 -17.91
N PRO A 292 2.56 -1.06 -17.67
CA PRO A 292 1.99 -0.85 -16.34
C PRO A 292 2.45 -1.89 -15.30
N ALA A 293 3.11 -2.98 -15.71
CA ALA A 293 3.62 -3.99 -14.79
C ALA A 293 4.92 -3.57 -14.10
N MET A 294 5.02 -3.90 -12.82
CA MET A 294 6.23 -3.70 -12.02
C MET A 294 7.14 -4.92 -12.10
N LEU A 295 8.46 -4.67 -12.12
CA LEU A 295 9.47 -5.70 -11.91
C LEU A 295 9.43 -6.18 -10.46
N LEU A 296 9.37 -7.49 -10.23
CA LEU A 296 9.46 -8.08 -8.89
C LEU A 296 10.91 -8.01 -8.38
N MET A 297 11.10 -7.49 -7.17
CA MET A 297 12.41 -7.40 -6.52
C MET A 297 12.71 -8.70 -5.76
N ILE A 298 13.57 -9.55 -6.34
CA ILE A 298 13.75 -10.96 -5.94
C ILE A 298 15.03 -11.24 -5.14
N ASP A 299 15.89 -10.25 -4.90
CA ASP A 299 17.13 -10.41 -4.11
C ASP A 299 17.09 -9.60 -2.80
N TYR A 300 15.88 -9.33 -2.30
CA TYR A 300 15.64 -8.54 -1.10
C TYR A 300 15.59 -9.41 0.15
N GLY A 301 15.30 -8.82 1.30
CA GLY A 301 14.94 -9.52 2.53
C GLY A 301 13.66 -10.36 2.47
N ILE A 302 13.19 -10.77 1.28
CA ILE A 302 11.85 -11.35 1.07
C ILE A 302 11.94 -12.60 0.19
N PHE A 303 11.45 -13.72 0.73
CA PHE A 303 11.14 -14.93 -0.03
C PHE A 303 9.65 -14.96 -0.37
N TYR A 304 9.31 -15.26 -1.62
CA TYR A 304 7.95 -15.22 -2.15
C TYR A 304 7.38 -16.63 -2.37
N GLU A 305 6.12 -16.80 -2.00
CA GLU A 305 5.26 -17.90 -2.40
C GLU A 305 3.93 -17.34 -2.92
N PHE A 306 3.23 -18.11 -3.75
CA PHE A 306 1.99 -17.69 -4.40
C PHE A 306 0.91 -18.75 -4.25
N ILE A 307 -0.29 -18.34 -3.84
CA ILE A 307 -1.46 -19.22 -3.74
C ILE A 307 -2.44 -18.85 -4.85
N PRO A 308 -2.83 -19.77 -5.75
CA PRO A 308 -3.89 -19.49 -6.72
C PRO A 308 -5.16 -19.04 -6.01
N LEU A 309 -5.88 -18.07 -6.56
CA LEU A 309 -7.09 -17.58 -5.90
C LEU A 309 -8.13 -18.68 -5.63
N GLU A 310 -8.22 -19.68 -6.51
CA GLU A 310 -9.11 -20.84 -6.34
C GLU A 310 -8.76 -21.74 -5.13
N ASP A 311 -7.58 -21.55 -4.54
CA ASP A 311 -7.08 -22.30 -3.40
C ASP A 311 -7.09 -21.51 -2.10
N VAL A 312 -7.29 -20.19 -2.16
CA VAL A 312 -7.36 -19.34 -0.96
C VAL A 312 -8.52 -19.81 -0.06
N GLY A 313 -8.22 -20.03 1.23
CA GLY A 313 -9.20 -20.49 2.22
C GLY A 313 -9.35 -22.02 2.33
N LYS A 314 -8.68 -22.80 1.48
CA LYS A 314 -8.56 -24.26 1.69
C LYS A 314 -7.68 -24.55 2.90
N GLU A 315 -7.92 -25.67 3.57
CA GLU A 315 -7.12 -26.12 4.72
C GLU A 315 -5.64 -26.34 4.33
N ASN A 316 -5.41 -26.89 3.13
CA ASN A 316 -4.08 -27.12 2.58
C ASN A 316 -4.01 -26.53 1.15
N PRO A 317 -3.84 -25.20 1.01
CA PRO A 317 -3.81 -24.57 -0.30
C PRO A 317 -2.52 -24.93 -1.05
N ARG A 318 -2.58 -25.05 -2.38
CA ARG A 318 -1.35 -25.19 -3.17
C ARG A 318 -0.58 -23.88 -3.09
N THR A 319 0.71 -23.98 -2.77
CA THR A 319 1.66 -22.86 -2.80
C THR A 319 2.70 -23.11 -3.86
N PHE A 320 2.99 -22.07 -4.63
CA PHE A 320 3.92 -22.06 -5.74
C PHE A 320 5.10 -21.15 -5.44
N CYS A 321 6.31 -21.62 -5.74
CA CYS A 321 7.48 -20.77 -5.91
C CYS A 321 7.36 -19.95 -7.20
N LEU A 322 8.26 -18.99 -7.38
CA LEU A 322 8.24 -18.05 -8.49
C LEU A 322 8.28 -18.76 -9.87
N GLU A 323 9.01 -19.86 -9.98
CA GLU A 323 9.18 -20.66 -11.19
C GLU A 323 7.89 -21.39 -11.61
N GLU A 324 7.02 -21.66 -10.65
CA GLU A 324 5.79 -22.42 -10.85
C GLU A 324 4.59 -21.52 -11.19
N VAL A 325 4.73 -20.19 -11.11
CA VAL A 325 3.64 -19.27 -11.46
C VAL A 325 3.32 -19.32 -12.95
N GLU A 326 2.05 -19.15 -13.26
CA GLU A 326 1.51 -19.09 -14.61
C GLU A 326 1.19 -17.65 -14.98
N LEU A 327 1.39 -17.29 -16.25
CA LEU A 327 1.05 -15.97 -16.75
C LEU A 327 -0.47 -15.75 -16.72
N ASN A 328 -0.87 -14.50 -16.47
CA ASN A 328 -2.27 -14.05 -16.46
C ASN A 328 -3.19 -14.74 -15.43
N LYS A 329 -2.63 -15.54 -14.53
CA LYS A 329 -3.34 -16.12 -13.40
C LYS A 329 -3.20 -15.25 -12.15
N ASN A 330 -4.26 -15.15 -11.37
CA ASN A 330 -4.27 -14.39 -10.13
C ASN A 330 -3.77 -15.26 -8.97
N TYR A 331 -2.91 -14.67 -8.15
CA TYR A 331 -2.36 -15.31 -6.96
C TYR A 331 -2.49 -14.38 -5.76
N ALA A 332 -2.80 -14.94 -4.59
CA ALA A 332 -2.53 -14.28 -3.31
C ALA A 332 -1.04 -14.39 -3.00
N MET A 333 -0.44 -13.30 -2.53
CA MET A 333 0.99 -13.25 -2.21
C MET A 333 1.24 -13.69 -0.76
N VAL A 334 2.21 -14.59 -0.60
CA VAL A 334 2.70 -15.10 0.69
C VAL A 334 4.18 -14.80 0.78
N ILE A 335 4.63 -14.29 1.93
CA ILE A 335 6.01 -13.85 2.09
C ILE A 335 6.67 -14.40 3.35
N SER A 336 7.98 -14.58 3.27
CA SER A 336 8.83 -14.70 4.46
C SER A 336 9.90 -13.62 4.43
N THR A 337 10.11 -12.91 5.54
CA THR A 337 10.86 -11.65 5.55
C THR A 337 11.97 -11.61 6.60
N SER A 338 12.94 -10.72 6.36
CA SER A 338 13.96 -10.32 7.34
C SER A 338 13.39 -9.53 8.53
N ALA A 339 12.07 -9.33 8.60
CA ALA A 339 11.36 -8.76 9.75
C ALA A 339 10.69 -9.81 10.65
N GLY A 340 10.80 -11.09 10.30
CA GLY A 340 10.21 -12.19 11.09
C GLY A 340 8.75 -12.52 10.74
N LEU A 341 8.24 -12.04 9.61
CA LEU A 341 7.03 -12.61 9.02
C LEU A 341 7.42 -13.90 8.29
N TRP A 342 6.73 -15.02 8.57
CA TRP A 342 7.05 -16.34 8.01
C TRP A 342 5.82 -16.95 7.35
N ARG A 343 5.92 -17.28 6.05
CA ARG A 343 4.79 -17.72 5.20
C ARG A 343 3.52 -16.89 5.44
N TYR A 344 3.70 -15.59 5.59
CA TYR A 344 2.64 -14.65 5.94
C TYR A 344 1.88 -14.23 4.69
N MET A 345 0.57 -14.43 4.69
CA MET A 345 -0.31 -13.99 3.62
C MET A 345 -0.63 -12.51 3.83
N ILE A 346 -0.09 -11.66 2.94
CA ILE A 346 -0.24 -10.21 3.07
C ILE A 346 -1.67 -9.72 2.77
N GLY A 347 -2.42 -10.51 2.01
CA GLY A 347 -3.79 -10.22 1.63
C GLY A 347 -3.94 -9.55 0.26
N ASP A 348 -2.88 -9.07 -0.38
CA ASP A 348 -2.92 -8.55 -1.75
C ASP A 348 -2.84 -9.69 -2.79
N THR A 349 -3.43 -9.43 -3.96
CA THR A 349 -3.42 -10.34 -5.10
C THR A 349 -2.66 -9.75 -6.27
N VAL A 350 -1.88 -10.60 -6.94
CA VAL A 350 -1.03 -10.22 -8.07
C VAL A 350 -1.30 -11.12 -9.27
N LYS A 351 -1.01 -10.59 -10.46
CA LYS A 351 -1.05 -11.33 -11.71
C LYS A 351 0.24 -11.10 -12.48
N PHE A 352 0.92 -12.18 -12.85
CA PHE A 352 2.17 -12.10 -13.61
C PHE A 352 1.89 -11.86 -15.10
N THR A 353 2.54 -10.84 -15.66
CA THR A 353 2.48 -10.49 -17.09
C THR A 353 3.74 -10.92 -17.84
N SER A 354 4.85 -11.14 -17.11
CA SER A 354 6.07 -11.73 -17.63
C SER A 354 6.74 -12.62 -16.57
N LYS A 355 7.47 -13.64 -17.02
CA LYS A 355 8.37 -14.46 -16.19
C LYS A 355 9.85 -14.19 -16.47
N ASN A 356 10.15 -13.41 -17.51
CA ASN A 356 11.52 -13.15 -17.93
C ASN A 356 11.73 -11.68 -18.34
N PRO A 357 12.08 -10.78 -17.39
CA PRO A 357 12.06 -11.00 -15.94
C PRO A 357 10.63 -11.09 -15.38
N TYR A 358 10.49 -11.49 -14.12
CA TYR A 358 9.18 -11.56 -13.46
C TYR A 358 8.58 -10.16 -13.30
N LYS A 359 7.47 -9.91 -14.01
CA LYS A 359 6.70 -8.67 -13.92
C LYS A 359 5.27 -8.97 -13.52
N PHE A 360 4.69 -8.12 -12.67
CA PHE A 360 3.35 -8.32 -12.15
C PHE A 360 2.56 -7.01 -12.08
N VAL A 361 1.23 -7.15 -12.07
CA VAL A 361 0.28 -6.09 -11.73
C VAL A 361 -0.47 -6.49 -10.48
N ILE A 362 -0.82 -5.50 -9.65
CA ILE A 362 -1.70 -5.71 -8.50
C ILE A 362 -3.13 -5.81 -9.03
N THR A 363 -3.81 -6.92 -8.70
CA THR A 363 -5.18 -7.17 -9.17
C THR A 363 -6.23 -6.97 -8.09
N GLY A 364 -5.82 -6.72 -6.85
CA GLY A 364 -6.71 -6.42 -5.74
C GLY A 364 -6.22 -7.00 -4.42
N ARG A 365 -7.17 -7.43 -3.59
CA ARG A 365 -6.98 -8.12 -2.32
C ARG A 365 -7.84 -9.38 -2.31
N THR A 366 -7.44 -10.33 -1.48
CA THR A 366 -8.15 -11.58 -1.19
C THR A 366 -9.55 -11.35 -0.59
N LYS A 367 -9.82 -10.15 -0.07
CA LYS A 367 -11.13 -9.70 0.42
C LYS A 367 -11.59 -8.49 -0.39
N HIS A 368 -12.89 -8.35 -0.65
CA HIS A 368 -13.47 -7.13 -1.26
C HIS A 368 -13.18 -5.90 -0.40
N PHE A 369 -12.82 -4.77 -1.03
CA PHE A 369 -12.31 -3.57 -0.38
C PHE A 369 -12.41 -2.32 -1.25
N ILE A 370 -12.31 -1.14 -0.62
CA ILE A 370 -12.05 0.16 -1.25
C ILE A 370 -10.73 0.71 -0.69
N ASN A 371 -9.74 0.87 -1.54
CA ASN A 371 -8.48 1.56 -1.27
C ASN A 371 -8.15 2.53 -2.41
N ALA A 372 -9.09 3.44 -2.70
CA ALA A 372 -8.91 4.41 -3.78
C ALA A 372 -8.05 5.59 -3.34
N PHE A 373 -8.10 5.95 -2.05
CA PHE A 373 -7.50 7.13 -1.45
C PHE A 373 -6.43 6.79 -0.38
N GLY A 374 -6.19 5.51 -0.11
CA GLY A 374 -5.26 5.02 0.90
C GLY A 374 -5.94 4.69 2.23
N GLU A 375 -7.25 4.40 2.21
CA GLU A 375 -8.13 4.16 3.37
C GLU A 375 -8.34 2.67 3.69
N GLU A 376 -7.99 1.78 2.76
CA GLU A 376 -8.02 0.32 2.96
C GLU A 376 -9.31 -0.24 3.60
N LEU A 377 -10.49 0.29 3.22
CA LEU A 377 -11.77 -0.12 3.76
C LEU A 377 -12.14 -1.53 3.28
N ILE A 378 -12.37 -2.48 4.19
CA ILE A 378 -12.79 -3.85 3.84
C ILE A 378 -14.26 -4.14 4.16
N VAL A 379 -14.80 -5.22 3.61
CA VAL A 379 -16.21 -5.62 3.85
C VAL A 379 -16.54 -5.76 5.32
N ASP A 380 -15.66 -6.32 6.15
CA ASP A 380 -15.92 -6.42 7.60
C ASP A 380 -16.14 -5.04 8.25
N ASN A 381 -15.37 -4.02 7.85
CA ASN A 381 -15.59 -2.65 8.33
C ASN A 381 -16.95 -2.12 7.89
N ALA A 382 -17.31 -2.36 6.62
CA ALA A 382 -18.61 -2.00 6.06
C ALA A 382 -19.76 -2.66 6.82
N GLU A 383 -19.69 -3.97 7.06
CA GLU A 383 -20.70 -4.74 7.78
C GLU A 383 -20.85 -4.25 9.23
N ARG A 384 -19.74 -4.00 9.93
CA ARG A 384 -19.77 -3.41 11.29
C ARG A 384 -20.40 -2.01 11.29
N GLY A 385 -20.07 -1.19 10.30
CA GLY A 385 -20.64 0.14 10.11
C GLY A 385 -22.15 0.11 9.84
N LEU A 386 -22.59 -0.75 8.92
CA LEU A 386 -23.99 -0.93 8.56
C LEU A 386 -24.80 -1.51 9.72
N ALA A 387 -24.26 -2.50 10.45
CA ALA A 387 -24.91 -3.08 11.61
C ALA A 387 -25.15 -2.03 12.71
N ARG A 388 -24.16 -1.16 12.98
CA ARG A 388 -24.31 -0.06 13.93
C ARG A 388 -25.33 0.97 13.47
N ALA A 389 -25.25 1.39 12.20
CA ALA A 389 -26.20 2.33 11.62
C ALA A 389 -27.65 1.80 11.65
N CYS A 390 -27.87 0.52 11.34
CA CYS A 390 -29.17 -0.13 11.44
C CYS A 390 -29.70 -0.12 12.88
N ALA A 391 -28.86 -0.51 13.86
CA ALA A 391 -29.25 -0.55 15.27
C ALA A 391 -29.66 0.83 15.83
N GLU A 392 -29.00 1.91 15.40
CA GLU A 392 -29.25 3.27 15.92
C GLU A 392 -30.37 4.03 15.19
N THR A 393 -30.76 3.58 14.00
CA THR A 393 -31.77 4.27 13.16
C THR A 393 -33.03 3.45 12.92
N GLY A 394 -33.03 2.18 13.33
CA GLY A 394 -34.11 1.23 13.05
C GLY A 394 -34.16 0.74 11.61
N ALA A 395 -33.14 1.05 10.79
CA ALA A 395 -33.08 0.57 9.41
C ALA A 395 -32.84 -0.93 9.33
N GLN A 396 -33.27 -1.53 8.21
CA GLN A 396 -32.90 -2.89 7.83
C GLN A 396 -32.41 -2.88 6.38
N VAL A 397 -31.18 -3.32 6.16
CA VAL A 397 -30.55 -3.37 4.83
C VAL A 397 -30.78 -4.74 4.19
N VAL A 398 -31.24 -4.75 2.94
CA VAL A 398 -31.36 -5.97 2.12
C VAL A 398 -30.00 -6.28 1.48
N ASP A 399 -29.47 -5.33 0.72
CA ASP A 399 -28.21 -5.46 0.02
C ASP A 399 -27.57 -4.08 -0.19
N TYR A 400 -26.28 -4.06 -0.52
CA TYR A 400 -25.53 -2.82 -0.71
C TYR A 400 -24.32 -3.03 -1.62
N SER A 401 -23.93 -1.94 -2.28
CA SER A 401 -22.66 -1.81 -2.98
C SER A 401 -22.06 -0.44 -2.72
N ALA A 402 -20.74 -0.34 -2.61
CA ALA A 402 -20.06 0.93 -2.45
C ALA A 402 -18.84 1.04 -3.36
N ALA A 403 -18.60 2.26 -3.85
CA ALA A 403 -17.49 2.59 -4.72
C ALA A 403 -16.99 4.02 -4.43
N PRO A 404 -15.72 4.31 -4.76
CA PRO A 404 -15.19 5.67 -4.64
C PRO A 404 -15.84 6.59 -5.68
N VAL A 405 -16.09 7.84 -5.29
CA VAL A 405 -16.21 8.98 -6.19
C VAL A 405 -14.83 9.63 -6.21
N PHE A 406 -14.13 9.51 -7.34
CA PHE A 406 -12.77 10.02 -7.50
C PHE A 406 -12.70 11.54 -7.35
N MET A 407 -11.49 12.05 -7.12
CA MET A 407 -11.26 13.46 -6.82
C MET A 407 -11.90 14.39 -7.87
N ASP A 408 -12.53 15.45 -7.41
CA ASP A 408 -13.05 16.52 -8.28
C ASP A 408 -11.97 17.59 -8.57
N LYS A 409 -12.38 18.65 -9.28
CA LYS A 409 -11.52 19.81 -9.55
C LYS A 409 -10.93 20.46 -8.29
N HIS A 410 -11.58 20.30 -7.14
CA HIS A 410 -11.13 20.80 -5.83
C HIS A 410 -10.37 19.75 -5.00
N ALA A 411 -9.97 18.61 -5.60
CA ALA A 411 -9.30 17.48 -4.94
C ALA A 411 -10.11 16.85 -3.79
N LYS A 412 -11.43 16.97 -3.86
CA LYS A 412 -12.34 16.31 -2.91
C LYS A 412 -12.84 15.01 -3.50
N CYS A 413 -12.81 13.95 -2.71
CA CYS A 413 -13.35 12.64 -3.05
C CYS A 413 -14.33 12.17 -1.98
N ARG A 414 -15.12 11.12 -2.24
CA ARG A 414 -16.02 10.52 -1.22
C ARG A 414 -16.26 9.04 -1.52
N HIS A 415 -16.84 8.33 -0.56
CA HIS A 415 -17.49 7.05 -0.85
C HIS A 415 -18.94 7.29 -1.20
N GLN A 416 -19.44 6.54 -2.17
CA GLN A 416 -20.86 6.51 -2.52
C GLN A 416 -21.37 5.09 -2.27
N TRP A 417 -22.43 5.00 -1.47
CA TRP A 417 -23.03 3.76 -0.99
C TRP A 417 -24.42 3.66 -1.58
N LEU A 418 -24.63 2.67 -2.43
CA LEU A 418 -25.93 2.29 -2.95
C LEU A 418 -26.52 1.23 -2.02
N ILE A 419 -27.62 1.53 -1.35
CA ILE A 419 -28.18 0.68 -0.29
C ILE A 419 -29.66 0.43 -0.54
N GLU A 420 -30.06 -0.84 -0.60
CA GLU A 420 -31.46 -1.24 -0.62
C GLU A 420 -31.92 -1.52 0.82
N PHE A 421 -33.00 -0.85 1.23
CA PHE A 421 -33.56 -0.98 2.57
C PHE A 421 -34.84 -1.80 2.56
N ALA A 422 -34.92 -2.82 3.41
CA ALA A 422 -36.18 -3.48 3.76
C ALA A 422 -37.02 -2.58 4.66
N GLN A 423 -36.35 -1.84 5.54
CA GLN A 423 -36.93 -0.81 6.39
C GLN A 423 -36.03 0.42 6.34
N MET A 424 -36.62 1.56 5.96
CA MET A 424 -35.91 2.83 5.91
C MET A 424 -35.45 3.28 7.31
N PRO A 425 -34.28 3.94 7.42
CA PRO A 425 -33.89 4.60 8.67
C PRO A 425 -34.87 5.72 9.05
N ASP A 426 -34.91 6.05 10.34
CA ASP A 426 -35.56 7.26 10.86
C ASP A 426 -35.06 8.56 10.18
N SER A 427 -33.77 8.61 9.82
CA SER A 427 -33.16 9.65 8.98
C SER A 427 -31.98 9.08 8.19
N LEU A 428 -31.96 9.36 6.88
CA LEU A 428 -30.84 8.98 6.01
C LEU A 428 -29.55 9.71 6.40
N GLU A 429 -29.66 10.97 6.80
CA GLU A 429 -28.52 11.77 7.27
C GLU A 429 -27.92 11.18 8.55
N LYS A 430 -28.78 10.77 9.50
CA LYS A 430 -28.36 10.09 10.72
C LYS A 430 -27.70 8.75 10.39
N PHE A 431 -28.30 7.95 9.52
CA PHE A 431 -27.73 6.67 9.07
C PHE A 431 -26.35 6.87 8.43
N ALA A 432 -26.22 7.82 7.50
CA ALA A 432 -24.96 8.14 6.85
C ALA A 432 -23.89 8.59 7.85
N LYS A 433 -24.29 9.40 8.84
CA LYS A 433 -23.40 9.86 9.90
C LYS A 433 -22.93 8.71 10.80
N VAL A 434 -23.84 7.85 11.26
CA VAL A 434 -23.48 6.70 12.11
C VAL A 434 -22.59 5.73 11.35
N LEU A 435 -22.87 5.50 10.05
CA LEU A 435 -22.00 4.69 9.19
C LEU A 435 -20.60 5.32 9.11
N ASP A 436 -20.48 6.60 8.73
CA ASP A 436 -19.19 7.31 8.62
C ASP A 436 -18.41 7.32 9.95
N ASP A 437 -19.08 7.59 11.07
CA ASP A 437 -18.50 7.58 12.41
C ASP A 437 -17.99 6.19 12.80
N THR A 438 -18.80 5.15 12.58
CA THR A 438 -18.38 3.77 12.87
C THR A 438 -17.21 3.34 12.00
N LEU A 439 -17.19 3.72 10.71
CA LEU A 439 -16.06 3.43 9.82
C LEU A 439 -14.75 4.06 10.32
N LYS A 440 -14.80 5.29 10.84
CA LYS A 440 -13.63 5.94 11.49
C LYS A 440 -13.21 5.22 12.77
N GLU A 441 -14.16 4.69 13.53
CA GLU A 441 -13.84 3.93 14.74
C GLU A 441 -13.13 2.61 14.43
N VAL A 442 -13.56 1.90 13.39
CA VAL A 442 -13.11 0.52 13.11
C VAL A 442 -11.95 0.42 12.11
N ASN A 443 -11.66 1.47 11.35
CA ASN A 443 -10.57 1.50 10.37
C ASN A 443 -9.70 2.76 10.54
N SER A 444 -8.43 2.57 10.93
CA SER A 444 -7.51 3.68 11.20
C SER A 444 -7.11 4.48 9.96
N ASP A 445 -7.03 3.85 8.79
CA ASP A 445 -6.64 4.54 7.56
C ASP A 445 -7.84 5.38 7.07
N TYR A 446 -9.06 4.85 7.14
CA TYR A 446 -10.28 5.62 6.92
C TYR A 446 -10.41 6.82 7.86
N GLU A 447 -10.17 6.62 9.17
CA GLU A 447 -10.13 7.68 10.18
C GLU A 447 -9.15 8.81 9.79
N ALA A 448 -7.92 8.44 9.45
CA ALA A 448 -6.87 9.39 9.05
C ALA A 448 -7.25 10.16 7.79
N LYS A 449 -7.89 9.51 6.80
CA LYS A 449 -8.31 10.16 5.54
C LYS A 449 -9.56 11.03 5.70
N ARG A 450 -10.45 10.71 6.63
CA ARG A 450 -11.66 11.48 6.96
C ARG A 450 -11.41 12.65 7.90
N GLN A 451 -10.21 12.76 8.48
CA GLN A 451 -9.86 13.85 9.39
C GLN A 451 -10.05 15.21 8.69
N ASN A 452 -10.81 16.10 9.35
CA ASN A 452 -11.15 17.46 8.90
C ASN A 452 -11.84 17.57 7.53
N ASN A 453 -12.30 16.46 6.93
CA ASN A 453 -12.90 16.44 5.59
C ASN A 453 -12.00 17.10 4.51
N LEU A 454 -10.68 16.94 4.60
CA LEU A 454 -9.74 17.59 3.68
C LEU A 454 -9.80 17.00 2.26
N ALA A 455 -9.46 15.71 2.14
CA ALA A 455 -9.52 14.97 0.87
C ALA A 455 -10.82 14.15 0.78
N LEU A 456 -10.98 13.17 1.69
CA LEU A 456 -12.15 12.31 1.75
C LEU A 456 -13.29 13.02 2.49
N GLN A 457 -14.36 13.36 1.78
CA GLN A 457 -15.58 14.01 2.28
C GLN A 457 -16.51 12.98 2.94
N PRO A 458 -17.53 13.42 3.70
CA PRO A 458 -18.57 12.51 4.18
C PRO A 458 -19.15 11.65 3.06
N LEU A 459 -19.38 10.38 3.38
CA LEU A 459 -19.97 9.42 2.45
C LEU A 459 -21.35 9.88 2.00
N GLU A 460 -21.70 9.50 0.78
CA GLU A 460 -23.03 9.72 0.19
C GLU A 460 -23.79 8.40 0.18
N ILE A 461 -25.07 8.45 0.57
CA ILE A 461 -25.98 7.31 0.46
C ILE A 461 -26.96 7.57 -0.67
N ILE A 462 -27.02 6.62 -1.59
CA ILE A 462 -28.04 6.52 -2.61
C ILE A 462 -28.97 5.38 -2.22
N VAL A 463 -30.26 5.68 -2.09
CA VAL A 463 -31.28 4.67 -1.82
C VAL A 463 -31.52 3.89 -3.11
N ALA A 464 -31.33 2.58 -3.06
CA ALA A 464 -31.68 1.67 -4.14
C ALA A 464 -33.19 1.39 -4.13
N ARG A 465 -33.79 1.30 -5.32
CA ARG A 465 -35.15 0.83 -5.50
C ARG A 465 -35.28 -0.63 -5.06
N PRO A 466 -36.48 -1.08 -4.66
CA PRO A 466 -36.71 -2.48 -4.35
C PRO A 466 -36.28 -3.41 -5.48
N ASN A 467 -35.65 -4.52 -5.12
CA ASN A 467 -35.11 -5.58 -5.98
C ASN A 467 -34.01 -5.13 -6.97
N LEU A 468 -33.40 -3.96 -6.79
CA LEU A 468 -32.37 -3.46 -7.70
C LEU A 468 -31.23 -4.47 -7.90
N PHE A 469 -30.73 -5.00 -6.78
CA PHE A 469 -29.58 -5.91 -6.80
C PHE A 469 -29.92 -7.28 -7.41
N HIS A 470 -31.15 -7.74 -7.20
CA HIS A 470 -31.68 -8.94 -7.84
C HIS A 470 -31.76 -8.75 -9.36
N ASP A 471 -32.35 -7.64 -9.81
CA ASP A 471 -32.49 -7.33 -11.24
C ASP A 471 -31.13 -7.12 -11.92
N TRP A 472 -30.17 -6.53 -11.21
CA TRP A 472 -28.80 -6.41 -11.71
C TRP A 472 -28.15 -7.79 -11.89
N LEU A 473 -28.29 -8.71 -10.92
CA LEU A 473 -27.79 -10.08 -11.06
C LEU A 473 -28.45 -10.84 -12.22
N ASP A 474 -29.75 -10.62 -12.45
CA ASP A 474 -30.48 -11.19 -13.58
C ASP A 474 -30.00 -10.68 -14.93
N SER A 475 -29.77 -9.37 -15.04
CA SER A 475 -29.21 -8.77 -16.26
C SER A 475 -27.85 -9.36 -16.66
N LYS A 476 -27.13 -9.93 -15.69
CA LYS A 476 -25.83 -10.59 -15.89
C LYS A 476 -25.93 -12.10 -16.15
N GLY A 477 -27.13 -12.65 -16.24
CA GLY A 477 -27.36 -14.10 -16.35
C GLY A 477 -26.89 -14.88 -15.12
N LYS A 478 -26.86 -14.22 -13.95
CA LYS A 478 -26.34 -14.76 -12.68
C LYS A 478 -27.46 -15.04 -11.67
N LEU A 479 -28.70 -15.22 -12.12
CA LEU A 479 -29.77 -15.74 -11.27
C LEU A 479 -29.55 -17.23 -10.99
N GLY A 480 -29.31 -17.54 -9.71
CA GLY A 480 -29.09 -18.89 -9.22
C GLY A 480 -27.61 -19.19 -8.91
N GLY A 481 -27.37 -19.80 -7.74
CA GLY A 481 -26.09 -20.41 -7.32
C GLY A 481 -24.91 -19.43 -7.09
N GLN A 482 -24.55 -19.20 -5.83
CA GLN A 482 -23.28 -18.60 -5.35
C GLN A 482 -22.85 -17.21 -5.84
N HIS A 483 -23.51 -16.57 -6.80
CA HIS A 483 -23.19 -15.23 -7.25
C HIS A 483 -23.68 -14.18 -6.23
N LYS A 484 -22.75 -13.38 -5.69
CA LYS A 484 -23.01 -12.31 -4.72
C LYS A 484 -22.79 -10.95 -5.37
N VAL A 485 -23.56 -9.97 -4.93
CA VAL A 485 -23.34 -8.55 -5.25
C VAL A 485 -21.93 -8.15 -4.77
N PRO A 486 -21.11 -7.51 -5.62
CA PRO A 486 -19.86 -6.91 -5.19
C PRO A 486 -20.12 -5.82 -4.16
N ARG A 487 -19.76 -6.05 -2.90
CA ARG A 487 -20.05 -5.13 -1.79
C ARG A 487 -19.19 -3.87 -1.83
N LEU A 488 -17.90 -4.03 -2.06
CA LEU A 488 -16.91 -2.95 -2.10
C LEU A 488 -16.05 -3.09 -3.35
N SER A 489 -15.89 -2.01 -4.10
CA SER A 489 -15.10 -1.98 -5.34
C SER A 489 -14.21 -0.74 -5.43
N ASN A 490 -13.00 -0.91 -5.96
CA ASN A 490 -12.11 0.20 -6.32
C ASN A 490 -12.51 0.87 -7.65
N THR A 491 -13.27 0.18 -8.50
CA THR A 491 -13.80 0.71 -9.75
C THR A 491 -15.27 1.07 -9.57
N ARG A 492 -15.75 2.01 -10.38
CA ARG A 492 -17.17 2.39 -10.41
C ARG A 492 -18.00 1.52 -11.37
N GLU A 493 -17.40 0.59 -12.10
CA GLU A 493 -18.07 -0.23 -13.12
C GLU A 493 -19.38 -0.86 -12.60
N TYR A 494 -19.33 -1.54 -11.45
CA TYR A 494 -20.51 -2.18 -10.88
C TYR A 494 -21.55 -1.18 -10.38
N ILE A 495 -21.13 -0.11 -9.69
CA ILE A 495 -22.09 0.84 -9.12
C ILE A 495 -22.75 1.67 -10.21
N GLU A 496 -22.05 2.02 -11.30
CA GLU A 496 -22.64 2.79 -12.40
C GLU A 496 -23.74 1.99 -13.12
N GLU A 497 -23.49 0.70 -13.39
CA GLU A 497 -24.53 -0.17 -13.96
C GLU A 497 -25.76 -0.28 -13.04
N MET A 498 -25.54 -0.42 -11.73
CA MET A 498 -26.63 -0.46 -10.76
C MET A 498 -27.35 0.90 -10.67
N LEU A 499 -26.64 2.01 -10.73
CA LEU A 499 -27.22 3.35 -10.71
C LEU A 499 -28.05 3.65 -11.95
N GLU A 500 -27.66 3.13 -13.12
CA GLU A 500 -28.47 3.21 -14.34
C GLU A 500 -29.79 2.45 -14.19
N LEU A 501 -29.76 1.26 -13.60
CA LEU A 501 -30.96 0.46 -13.29
C LEU A 501 -31.82 1.03 -12.16
N ASN A 502 -31.25 1.95 -11.36
CA ASN A 502 -31.92 2.59 -10.23
C ASN A 502 -32.72 3.85 -10.62
N ARG A 503 -32.67 4.25 -11.89
CA ARG A 503 -33.35 5.45 -12.40
C ARG A 503 -34.86 5.30 -12.56
#